data_AF-A0A379SAW0-F1
#
_entry.id   AF-A0A379SAW0-F1
#
_cell.length_a   1.000
_cell.length_b   1.000
_cell.length_c   1.000
_cell.angle_alpha   90.00
_cell.angle_beta   90.00
_cell.angle_gamma   90.00
#
_symmetry.space_group_name_H-M   'P 1'
#
loop_
_entity.id
_entity.type
_entity.pdbx_description
1 polymer ?
#
loop_
_entity_poly.entity_id
_entity_poly.type
_entity_poly.pdbx_seq_one_letter_code
_entity_poly.pdbx_strand_id
1 'polypeptide(L)' 'MIPVSRVPAALPVRMENQYFALDMESPAAHEMQEQGVCMFYVPELLGALELELFAVLRS' A
#
# COMPACT_ATOMS: atom_id res chain seq x y z
N MET A 1 5.24 -3.04 -5.78
CA MET A 1 4.34 -1.88 -5.64
C MET A 1 4.06 -1.32 -7.02
N ILE A 2 2.81 -0.97 -7.30
CA ILE A 2 2.37 -0.45 -8.61
C ILE A 2 1.73 0.92 -8.37
N PRO A 3 2.18 2.01 -9.01
CA PRO A 3 1.55 3.32 -8.86
C PRO A 3 0.13 3.29 -9.45
N VAL A 4 -0.83 3.89 -8.73
CA VAL A 4 -2.23 3.95 -9.18
C VAL A 4 -2.75 5.38 -9.16
N SER A 5 -3.39 5.80 -10.25
CA SER A 5 -3.98 7.14 -10.36
C SER A 5 -5.33 7.26 -9.65
N ARG A 6 -5.94 6.13 -9.29
CA ARG A 6 -7.23 6.08 -8.61
C ARG A 6 -7.29 4.89 -7.66
N VAL A 7 -7.81 5.14 -6.46
CA VAL A 7 -8.11 4.09 -5.47
C VAL A 7 -9.57 3.65 -5.54
N PRO A 8 -9.90 2.43 -5.05
CA PRO A 8 -11.28 1.99 -4.90
C PRO A 8 -12.12 2.99 -4.11
N ALA A 9 -13.40 3.13 -4.46
CA ALA A 9 -14.30 4.16 -3.91
C ALA A 9 -14.52 4.08 -2.39
N ALA A 10 -14.16 2.96 -1.76
CA ALA A 10 -14.24 2.76 -0.31
C ALA A 10 -13.11 3.46 0.46
N LEU A 11 -12.04 3.93 -0.20
CA LEU A 11 -10.89 4.55 0.45
C LEU A 11 -10.97 6.08 0.44
N PRO A 12 -10.47 6.76 1.49
CA PRO A 12 -10.42 8.22 1.53
C PRO A 12 -9.43 8.75 0.48
N VAL A 13 -9.92 9.62 -0.42
CA VAL A 13 -9.10 10.27 -1.44
C VAL A 13 -8.62 11.62 -0.94
N ARG A 14 -7.31 11.84 -0.94
CA ARG A 14 -6.63 13.11 -0.65
C ARG A 14 -5.90 13.54 -1.92
N MET A 15 -6.16 14.77 -2.39
CA MET A 15 -5.62 15.24 -3.68
C MET A 15 -4.09 15.29 -3.73
N GLU A 16 -3.44 15.47 -2.58
CA GLU A 16 -1.98 15.63 -2.47
C GLU A 16 -1.24 14.29 -2.32
N ASN A 17 -1.97 13.19 -2.05
CA ASN A 17 -1.36 11.90 -1.77
C ASN A 17 -1.02 11.14 -3.06
N GLN A 18 0.08 10.40 -2.99
CA GLN A 18 0.44 9.39 -3.99
C GLN A 18 -0.05 8.02 -3.53
N TYR A 19 -0.62 7.25 -4.45
CA TYR A 19 -1.21 5.96 -4.15
C TYR A 19 -0.47 4.82 -4.86
N PHE A 20 -0.25 3.75 -4.12
CA PHE A 20 0.44 2.55 -4.60
C PHE A 20 -0.35 1.31 -4.20
N ALA A 21 -0.51 0.38 -5.14
CA ALA A 21 -1.06 -0.94 -4.86
C ALA A 21 0.07 -1.93 -4.52
N LEU A 22 -0.19 -2.80 -3.54
CA LEU A 22 0.62 -3.99 -3.33
C LEU A 22 0.18 -5.07 -4.32
N ASP A 23 1.15 -5.68 -4.98
CA ASP A 23 0.89 -6.79 -5.88
C ASP A 23 0.72 -8.08 -5.07
N MET A 24 -0.54 -8.45 -4.87
CA MET A 24 -0.92 -9.60 -4.06
C MET A 24 -0.73 -10.94 -4.77
N GLU A 25 -0.34 -10.96 -6.04
CA GLU A 25 0.01 -12.19 -6.78
C GLU A 25 1.50 -12.55 -6.63
N SER A 26 2.30 -11.66 -6.04
CA SER A 26 3.74 -11.88 -5.84
C SER A 26 4.02 -12.87 -4.68
N PRO A 27 5.09 -13.67 -4.74
CA PRO A 27 5.48 -14.57 -3.64
C PRO A 27 5.67 -13.84 -2.29
N ALA A 28 6.17 -12.61 -2.32
CA ALA A 28 6.34 -11.79 -1.13
C ALA A 28 5.00 -11.46 -0.45
N ALA A 29 3.93 -11.28 -1.23
CA ALA A 29 2.61 -11.04 -0.68
C ALA A 29 2.00 -12.30 -0.05
N HIS A 30 2.34 -13.49 -0.55
CA HIS A 30 1.98 -14.75 0.09
C HIS A 30 2.66 -14.90 1.45
N GLU A 31 3.99 -14.69 1.51
CA GLU A 31 4.74 -14.74 2.77
C GLU A 31 4.24 -13.70 3.80
N MET A 32 3.98 -12.47 3.36
CA MET A 32 3.40 -11.40 4.17
C MET A 32 2.04 -11.81 4.78
N GLN A 33 1.18 -12.48 4.00
CA GLN A 33 -0.12 -12.97 4.48
C GLN A 33 0.04 -14.12 5.48
N GLU A 34 0.92 -15.07 5.19
CA GLU A 34 1.19 -16.22 6.08
C GLU A 34 1.75 -15.78 7.43
N GLN A 35 2.65 -14.79 7.45
CA GLN A 35 3.18 -14.23 8.69
C GLN A 35 2.23 -13.24 9.37
N GLY A 36 1.20 -12.74 8.67
CA GLY A 36 0.25 -11.77 9.19
C GLY A 36 0.87 -10.40 9.49
N VAL A 37 2.01 -10.07 8.87
CA VAL A 37 2.75 -8.83 9.12
C VAL A 37 3.28 -8.23 7.82
N CYS A 38 3.16 -6.91 7.70
CA CYS A 38 3.73 -6.14 6.60
C CYS A 38 4.66 -5.07 7.17
N MET A 39 5.89 -5.00 6.66
CA MET A 39 6.92 -4.06 7.11
C MET A 39 7.31 -3.16 5.93
N PHE A 40 7.28 -1.84 6.15
CA PHE A 40 7.72 -0.85 5.17
C PHE A 40 8.97 -0.15 5.66
N TYR A 41 10.00 -0.13 4.82
CA TYR A 41 11.18 0.69 5.02
C TYR A 41 11.05 1.98 4.23
N VAL A 42 11.13 3.12 4.92
CA VAL A 42 11.10 4.45 4.33
C VAL A 42 12.48 5.10 4.50
N PRO A 43 13.23 5.29 3.40
CA PRO A 43 14.50 6.01 3.47
C PRO A 43 14.28 7.47 3.91
N GLU A 44 15.16 7.98 4.76
CA GLU A 44 15.14 9.38 5.24
C GLU A 44 15.20 10.41 4.09
N LEU A 45 15.79 10.03 2.94
CA LEU A 45 15.85 10.87 1.74
C LEU A 45 14.47 11.32 1.22
N LEU A 46 13.40 10.58 1.53
CA LEU A 46 12.03 10.94 1.17
C LEU A 46 11.47 12.11 2.02
N GLY A 47 12.22 12.55 3.04
CA GLY A 47 11.85 13.67 3.89
C GLY A 47 10.69 13.33 4.82
N ALA A 48 9.82 14.32 5.05
CA ALA A 48 8.62 14.14 5.87
C ALA A 48 7.53 13.42 5.07
N LEU A 49 7.49 12.08 5.19
CA LEU A 49 6.47 11.23 4.60
C LEU A 49 5.55 10.67 5.67
N GLU A 50 4.24 10.69 5.42
CA GLU A 50 3.25 9.93 6.16
C GLU A 50 2.79 8.73 5.33
N LEU A 51 2.76 7.55 5.95
CA LEU A 51 2.28 6.32 5.33
C LEU A 51 0.94 5.89 5.94
N GLU A 52 -0.01 5.57 5.08
CA GLU A 52 -1.28 4.94 5.45
C GLU A 52 -1.41 3.62 4.66
N LEU A 53 -1.71 2.51 5.34
CA LEU A 53 -1.97 1.20 4.72
C LEU A 53 -3.46 0.90 4.72
N PHE A 54 -4.00 0.55 3.55
CA PHE A 54 -5.40 0.17 3.38
C PHE A 54 -5.52 -1.22 2.79
N ALA A 55 -6.53 -1.98 3.23
CA ALA A 55 -6.93 -3.25 2.66
C ALA A 55 -8.37 -3.17 2.18
N VAL A 56 -8.62 -3.58 0.94
CA VAL A 56 -9.97 -3.68 0.36
C VAL A 56 -10.25 -5.16 0.09
N LEU A 57 -11.16 -5.74 0.85
CA LEU A 57 -11.55 -7.14 0.69
C LEU A 57 -12.36 -7.30 -0.59
N ARG A 58 -12.01 -8.31 -1.40
CA ARG A 58 -12.86 -8.77 -2.50
C ARG A 58 -13.98 -9.63 -1.91
N SER A 59 -15.18 -9.48 -2.47
CA SER A 59 -16.33 -10.35 -2.20
C SER A 59 -16.11 -11.76 -2.73
#